data_AF-A0A256WAB2-F1
#
_entry.id   AF-A0A256WAB2-F1
#
_cell.length_a   1.000
_cell.length_b   1.000
_cell.length_c   1.000
_cell.angle_alpha   90.00
_cell.angle_beta   90.00
_cell.angle_gamma   90.00
#
_symmetry.space_group_name_H-M   'P 1'
#
loop_
_entity.id
_entity.type
_entity.pdbx_description
1 polymer ?
#
loop_
_entity_poly.entity_id
_entity_poly.type
_entity_poly.pdbx_seq_one_letter_code
_entity_poly.pdbx_strand_id
1 'polypeptide(L)'
;MKLIRFRKKHITISGLFVLFLFIVIVFFSNRALLFLFKDKIWAHKVNSIEKLEEVGKLFPGAELDVVFYANGNYFDVNHPPDKSVNLSLAEYFQSKKNDPNFKYWIDFKNLNQDNELPSANRLDSITRIFNIKKSNIIIESVNPQFLKTYLNKGFFTSYYLPTNLHSLDNDSLMVVLEQIKKNLISHKNTYISTSYKNYPIINKQFPKKKKLVWFTVYGPVNKIRARIMLYEILLDKNVDVLLIPFHPKKRRLFKTL
;
A
#
# COMPACT_ATOMS: atom_id res chain seq x y z
N MET A 1 34.86 27.34 -42.86
CA MET A 1 34.84 26.33 -41.76
C MET A 1 34.07 26.73 -40.49
N LYS A 2 33.76 28.02 -40.22
CA LYS A 2 33.02 28.46 -39.01
C LYS A 2 31.50 28.19 -39.02
N LEU A 3 30.83 28.28 -40.18
CA LEU A 3 29.36 28.08 -40.28
C LEU A 3 28.88 26.65 -39.97
N ILE A 4 29.64 25.62 -40.36
CA ILE A 4 29.30 24.21 -40.13
C ILE A 4 29.36 23.88 -38.62
N ARG A 5 30.30 24.50 -37.89
CA ARG A 5 30.48 24.28 -36.44
C ARG A 5 29.36 24.92 -35.62
N PHE A 6 28.86 26.08 -36.04
CA PHE A 6 27.68 26.72 -35.44
C PHE A 6 26.41 25.88 -35.64
N ARG A 7 26.14 25.42 -36.87
CA ARG A 7 24.98 24.57 -37.17
C ARG A 7 24.96 23.27 -36.37
N LYS A 8 26.10 22.56 -36.25
CA LYS A 8 26.22 21.35 -35.42
C LYS A 8 25.95 21.62 -33.93
N LYS A 9 26.47 22.73 -33.36
CA LYS A 9 26.27 23.10 -31.95
C LYS A 9 24.79 23.38 -31.64
N HIS A 10 24.06 24.05 -32.54
CA HIS A 10 22.63 24.30 -32.37
C HIS A 10 21.78 23.03 -32.49
N ILE A 11 22.14 22.12 -33.41
CA ILE A 11 21.49 20.81 -33.53
C ILE A 11 21.70 19.97 -32.27
N THR A 12 22.91 19.97 -31.69
CA THR A 12 23.18 19.24 -30.44
C THR A 12 22.45 19.85 -29.23
N ILE A 13 22.37 21.18 -29.13
CA ILE A 13 21.64 21.85 -28.04
C ILE A 13 20.13 21.60 -28.16
N SER A 14 19.59 21.68 -29.38
CA SER A 14 18.19 21.36 -29.65
C SER A 14 17.86 19.90 -29.33
N GLY A 15 18.74 18.95 -29.71
CA GLY A 15 18.60 17.54 -29.36
C GLY A 15 18.60 17.28 -27.85
N LEU A 16 19.50 17.91 -27.09
CA LEU A 16 19.53 17.81 -25.63
C LEU A 16 18.27 18.37 -24.97
N PHE A 17 17.74 19.48 -25.50
CA PHE A 17 16.49 20.07 -24.99
C PHE A 17 15.28 19.15 -25.23
N VAL A 18 15.17 18.55 -26.42
CA VAL A 18 14.11 17.57 -26.73
C VAL A 18 14.21 16.34 -25.82
N LEU A 19 15.41 15.83 -25.60
CA LEU A 19 15.65 14.71 -24.67
C LEU A 19 15.24 15.08 -23.23
N PHE A 20 15.62 16.27 -22.77
CA PHE A 20 15.22 16.76 -21.45
C PHE A 20 13.69 16.85 -21.31
N LEU A 21 12.99 17.44 -22.30
CA LEU A 21 11.53 17.49 -22.31
C LEU A 21 10.89 16.10 -22.28
N PHE A 22 11.43 15.16 -23.05
CA PHE A 22 10.96 13.78 -23.05
C PHE A 22 11.11 13.13 -21.66
N ILE A 23 12.27 13.31 -21.01
CA ILE A 23 12.51 12.82 -19.65
C ILE A 23 11.50 13.43 -18.67
N VAL A 24 11.23 14.74 -18.77
CA VAL A 24 10.23 15.41 -17.91
C VAL A 24 8.83 14.81 -18.13
N ILE A 25 8.41 14.61 -19.38
CA ILE A 25 7.11 14.00 -19.71
C ILE A 25 6.99 12.58 -19.12
N VAL A 26 8.03 11.76 -19.30
CA VAL A 26 8.07 10.39 -18.75
C VAL A 26 8.06 10.44 -17.22
N PHE A 27 8.86 11.32 -16.62
CA PHE A 27 8.95 11.48 -15.18
C PHE A 27 7.58 11.75 -14.55
N PHE A 28 6.77 12.63 -15.15
CA PHE A 28 5.42 12.96 -14.66
C PHE A 28 4.31 12.00 -15.13
N SER A 29 4.60 11.04 -16.02
CA SER A 29 3.60 10.12 -16.55
C SER A 29 3.20 9.01 -15.56
N ASN A 30 1.93 8.97 -15.14
CA ASN A 30 1.42 7.87 -14.31
C ASN A 30 1.55 6.49 -14.98
N ARG A 31 1.46 6.44 -16.32
CA ARG A 31 1.67 5.21 -17.07
C ARG A 31 3.10 4.71 -16.95
N ALA A 32 4.08 5.62 -17.05
CA ALA A 32 5.48 5.28 -16.88
C ALA A 32 5.76 4.78 -15.45
N LEU A 33 5.19 5.45 -14.43
CA LEU A 33 5.34 5.03 -13.04
C LEU A 33 4.80 3.62 -12.80
N LEU A 34 3.58 3.35 -13.28
CA LEU A 34 2.98 2.02 -13.18
C LEU A 34 3.77 0.98 -13.97
N PHE A 35 4.30 1.33 -15.13
CA PHE A 35 5.10 0.41 -15.93
C PHE A 35 6.40 0.02 -15.20
N LEU A 36 7.11 1.01 -14.64
CA LEU A 36 8.39 0.81 -13.96
C LEU A 36 8.25 0.08 -12.61
N PHE A 37 7.13 0.26 -11.92
CA PHE A 37 6.92 -0.26 -10.56
C PHE A 37 5.65 -1.11 -10.42
N LYS A 38 5.25 -1.79 -11.49
CA LYS A 38 3.99 -2.56 -11.58
C LYS A 38 3.77 -3.51 -10.39
N ASP A 39 4.84 -4.13 -9.90
CA ASP A 39 4.77 -5.16 -8.86
C ASP A 39 4.61 -4.57 -7.45
N LYS A 40 4.95 -3.29 -7.28
CA LYS A 40 4.91 -2.58 -5.99
C LYS A 40 3.66 -1.72 -5.81
N ILE A 41 3.03 -1.25 -6.90
CA ILE A 41 1.92 -0.30 -6.79
C ILE A 41 0.60 -1.06 -6.72
N TRP A 42 -0.15 -0.91 -5.62
CA TRP A 42 -1.44 -1.55 -5.40
C TRP A 42 -2.54 -0.50 -5.20
N ALA A 43 -3.80 -0.90 -5.39
CA ALA A 43 -4.93 0.02 -5.22
C ALA A 43 -5.41 0.07 -3.76
N HIS A 44 -5.72 1.27 -3.29
CA HIS A 44 -6.25 1.54 -1.94
C HIS A 44 -7.78 1.44 -1.86
N LYS A 45 -8.30 0.95 -0.73
CA LYS A 45 -9.70 0.90 -0.29
C LYS A 45 -10.62 0.19 -1.30
N VAL A 46 -10.32 -1.05 -1.64
CA VAL A 46 -11.05 -1.85 -2.65
C VAL A 46 -12.16 -2.68 -1.99
N ASN A 47 -13.12 -2.01 -1.36
CA ASN A 47 -14.15 -2.68 -0.53
C ASN A 47 -15.40 -3.08 -1.32
N SER A 48 -15.29 -3.34 -2.62
CA SER A 48 -16.41 -3.81 -3.46
C SER A 48 -15.93 -4.71 -4.59
N ILE A 49 -16.79 -5.61 -5.05
CA ILE A 49 -16.49 -6.54 -6.14
C ILE A 49 -16.25 -5.79 -7.45
N GLU A 50 -17.08 -4.78 -7.75
CA GLU A 50 -16.96 -3.99 -8.98
C GLU A 50 -15.61 -3.26 -9.03
N LYS A 51 -15.18 -2.69 -7.91
CA LYS A 51 -13.86 -2.05 -7.83
C LYS A 51 -12.73 -3.07 -7.94
N LEU A 52 -12.87 -4.26 -7.35
CA LEU A 52 -11.89 -5.35 -7.45
C LEU A 52 -11.74 -5.87 -8.88
N GLU A 53 -12.84 -5.97 -9.64
CA GLU A 53 -12.82 -6.38 -11.04
C GLU A 53 -12.01 -5.40 -11.90
N GLU A 54 -12.20 -4.09 -11.69
CA GLU A 54 -11.42 -3.08 -12.40
C GLU A 54 -9.96 -3.03 -11.97
N VAL A 55 -9.71 -3.09 -10.66
CA VAL A 55 -8.36 -3.01 -10.08
C VAL A 55 -7.51 -4.20 -10.50
N GLY A 56 -8.05 -5.42 -10.50
CA GLY A 56 -7.25 -6.60 -10.86
C GLY A 56 -6.92 -6.71 -12.35
N LYS A 57 -7.39 -5.79 -13.20
CA LYS A 57 -6.89 -5.65 -14.58
C LYS A 57 -5.61 -4.82 -14.65
N LEU A 58 -5.29 -4.06 -13.59
CA LEU A 58 -4.27 -3.01 -13.61
C LEU A 58 -3.18 -3.22 -12.56
N PHE A 59 -3.52 -3.86 -11.45
CA PHE A 59 -2.64 -4.00 -10.29
C PHE A 59 -2.52 -5.48 -9.88
N PRO A 60 -1.34 -5.90 -9.40
CA PRO A 60 -1.12 -7.25 -8.91
C PRO A 60 -1.78 -7.52 -7.55
N GLY A 61 -2.26 -6.47 -6.88
CA GLY A 61 -2.92 -6.58 -5.59
C GLY A 61 -3.71 -5.33 -5.21
N ALA A 62 -4.44 -5.46 -4.12
CA ALA A 62 -5.27 -4.40 -3.55
C ALA A 62 -5.26 -4.45 -2.03
N GLU A 63 -5.47 -3.29 -1.43
CA GLU A 63 -5.85 -3.18 -0.03
C GLU A 63 -7.38 -3.12 0.11
N LEU A 64 -7.90 -3.79 1.14
CA LEU A 64 -9.30 -3.76 1.54
C LEU A 64 -9.43 -3.75 3.06
N ASP A 65 -10.49 -3.11 3.52
CA ASP A 65 -10.84 -3.02 4.92
C ASP A 65 -11.76 -4.19 5.32
N VAL A 66 -11.50 -4.79 6.49
CA VAL A 66 -12.37 -5.82 7.03
C VAL A 66 -12.68 -5.62 8.51
N VAL A 67 -13.87 -6.07 8.88
CA VAL A 67 -14.34 -6.19 10.26
C VAL A 67 -14.71 -7.65 10.50
N PHE A 68 -14.27 -8.22 11.62
CA PHE A 68 -14.67 -9.57 12.00
C PHE A 68 -15.77 -9.54 13.07
N TYR A 69 -16.84 -10.27 12.81
CA TYR A 69 -17.95 -10.46 13.74
C TYR A 69 -17.86 -11.85 14.35
N ALA A 70 -17.44 -11.91 15.62
CA ALA A 70 -17.33 -13.17 16.36
C ALA A 70 -18.70 -13.84 16.49
N ASN A 71 -19.74 -13.06 16.77
CA ASN A 71 -21.14 -13.49 16.70
C ASN A 71 -21.52 -13.69 15.22
N GLY A 72 -21.44 -14.93 14.77
CA GLY A 72 -21.66 -15.32 13.37
C GLY A 72 -20.40 -15.80 12.64
N ASN A 73 -19.21 -15.62 13.23
CA ASN A 73 -17.93 -16.12 12.73
C ASN A 73 -17.65 -15.77 11.25
N TYR A 74 -17.79 -14.48 10.90
CA TYR A 74 -17.59 -14.00 9.53
C TYR A 74 -16.82 -12.68 9.47
N PHE A 75 -16.18 -12.47 8.32
CA PHE A 75 -15.56 -11.20 7.95
C PHE A 75 -16.51 -10.44 7.03
N ASP A 76 -16.76 -9.18 7.37
CA ASP A 76 -17.42 -8.19 6.54
C ASP A 76 -16.38 -7.29 5.89
N VAL A 77 -16.50 -7.07 4.58
CA VAL A 77 -15.64 -6.15 3.82
C VAL A 77 -16.21 -4.75 3.96
N ASN A 78 -15.72 -4.02 4.97
CA ASN A 78 -16.24 -2.71 5.33
C ASN A 78 -15.17 -1.84 6.02
N HIS A 79 -15.29 -0.52 5.83
CA HIS A 79 -14.48 0.49 6.50
C HIS A 79 -15.36 1.31 7.46
N PRO A 80 -15.45 0.96 8.75
CA PRO A 80 -16.15 1.79 9.73
C PRO A 80 -15.66 3.25 9.71
N PRO A 81 -16.53 4.25 9.91
CA PRO A 81 -17.94 4.13 10.31
C PRO A 81 -18.92 3.94 9.13
N ASP A 82 -18.44 3.62 7.92
CA ASP A 82 -19.32 3.36 6.78
C ASP A 82 -20.28 2.19 7.11
N LYS A 83 -21.53 2.29 6.64
CA LYS A 83 -22.51 1.22 6.80
C LYS A 83 -22.08 0.00 5.99
N SER A 84 -22.15 -1.18 6.59
CA SER A 84 -21.91 -2.43 5.89
C SER A 84 -22.86 -2.58 4.70
N VAL A 85 -22.34 -3.12 3.60
CA VAL A 85 -23.10 -3.54 2.43
C VAL A 85 -23.36 -5.06 2.43
N ASN A 86 -23.09 -5.73 3.56
CA ASN A 86 -23.19 -7.18 3.75
C ASN A 86 -22.34 -7.99 2.75
N LEU A 87 -21.15 -7.48 2.40
CA LEU A 87 -20.22 -8.19 1.52
C LEU A 87 -19.27 -9.01 2.37
N SER A 88 -19.42 -10.33 2.36
CA SER A 88 -18.49 -11.19 3.10
C SER A 88 -17.13 -11.30 2.41
N LEU A 89 -16.06 -11.51 3.18
CA LEU A 89 -14.73 -11.75 2.61
C LEU A 89 -14.69 -13.03 1.74
N ALA A 90 -15.55 -14.01 2.05
CA ALA A 90 -15.67 -15.22 1.26
C ALA A 90 -16.22 -14.94 -0.15
N GLU A 91 -17.28 -14.13 -0.25
CA GLU A 91 -17.81 -13.66 -1.54
C GLU A 91 -16.79 -12.81 -2.29
N TYR A 92 -16.08 -11.94 -1.59
CA TYR A 92 -15.02 -11.11 -2.15
C TYR A 92 -13.91 -11.98 -2.78
N PHE A 93 -13.42 -12.99 -2.08
CA PHE A 93 -12.41 -13.93 -2.61
C PHE A 93 -12.95 -14.80 -3.74
N GLN A 94 -14.19 -15.29 -3.63
CA GLN A 94 -14.84 -16.05 -4.69
C GLN A 94 -14.90 -15.27 -6.01
N SER A 95 -15.15 -13.97 -5.97
CA SER A 95 -15.19 -13.12 -7.18
C SER A 95 -13.83 -13.05 -7.92
N LYS A 96 -12.73 -13.41 -7.24
CA LYS A 96 -11.37 -13.39 -7.78
C LYS A 96 -10.73 -14.77 -7.89
N LYS A 97 -11.48 -15.86 -7.71
CA LYS A 97 -10.96 -17.24 -7.71
C LYS A 97 -10.14 -17.63 -8.95
N ASN A 98 -10.39 -16.99 -10.09
CA ASN A 98 -9.70 -17.26 -11.36
C ASN A 98 -8.33 -16.56 -11.48
N ASP A 99 -7.94 -15.75 -10.49
CA ASP A 99 -6.63 -15.11 -10.41
C ASP A 99 -5.93 -15.49 -9.09
N PRO A 100 -5.34 -16.70 -9.01
CA PRO A 100 -4.73 -17.21 -7.77
C PRO A 100 -3.46 -16.44 -7.37
N ASN A 101 -2.96 -15.55 -8.23
CA ASN A 101 -1.77 -14.74 -7.97
C ASN A 101 -2.11 -13.33 -7.46
N PHE A 102 -3.38 -12.94 -7.48
CA PHE A 102 -3.82 -11.68 -6.93
C PHE A 102 -3.48 -11.59 -5.44
N LYS A 103 -2.98 -10.44 -5.00
CA LYS A 103 -2.53 -10.22 -3.63
C LYS A 103 -3.48 -9.31 -2.86
N TYR A 104 -3.64 -9.60 -1.58
CA TYR A 104 -4.55 -8.90 -0.70
C TYR A 104 -3.80 -8.32 0.50
N TRP A 105 -3.95 -7.02 0.72
CA TRP A 105 -3.62 -6.39 1.97
C TRP A 105 -4.91 -6.12 2.72
N ILE A 106 -5.13 -6.88 3.79
CA ILE A 106 -6.32 -6.80 4.63
C ILE A 106 -6.04 -5.83 5.78
N ASP A 107 -6.63 -4.64 5.76
CA ASP A 107 -6.64 -3.71 6.90
C ASP A 107 -7.73 -4.16 7.89
N PHE A 108 -7.30 -4.82 8.97
CA PHE A 108 -8.19 -5.44 9.94
C PHE A 108 -8.55 -4.47 11.07
N LYS A 109 -9.73 -3.88 10.97
CA LYS A 109 -10.15 -2.70 11.74
C LYS A 109 -10.46 -2.95 13.21
N ASN A 110 -10.89 -4.16 13.57
CA ASN A 110 -11.30 -4.48 14.93
C ASN A 110 -10.55 -5.69 15.53
N LEU A 111 -9.35 -6.01 15.06
CA LEU A 111 -8.53 -7.08 15.63
C LEU A 111 -8.21 -6.80 17.10
N ASN A 112 -8.57 -7.74 17.98
CA ASN A 112 -8.35 -7.69 19.41
C ASN A 112 -8.11 -9.09 19.98
N GLN A 113 -7.93 -9.19 21.30
CA GLN A 113 -7.69 -10.46 21.98
C GLN A 113 -8.84 -11.47 21.84
N ASP A 114 -10.08 -10.99 21.85
CA ASP A 114 -11.27 -11.85 21.84
C ASP A 114 -11.49 -12.48 20.47
N ASN A 115 -11.08 -11.80 19.41
CA ASN A 115 -11.32 -12.25 18.04
C ASN A 115 -10.09 -12.75 17.29
N GLU A 116 -8.87 -12.60 17.80
CA GLU A 116 -7.66 -12.96 17.04
C GLU A 116 -7.63 -14.42 16.58
N LEU A 117 -7.92 -15.37 17.46
CA LEU A 117 -7.87 -16.79 17.15
C LEU A 117 -9.07 -17.24 16.30
N PRO A 118 -10.33 -16.90 16.63
CA PRO A 118 -11.47 -17.22 15.77
C PRO A 118 -11.33 -16.65 14.36
N SER A 119 -10.94 -15.38 14.24
CA SER A 119 -10.78 -14.72 12.94
C SER A 119 -9.65 -15.35 12.11
N ALA A 120 -8.51 -15.67 12.74
CA ALA A 120 -7.40 -16.32 12.05
C ALA A 120 -7.76 -17.74 11.57
N ASN A 121 -8.52 -18.50 12.36
CA ASN A 121 -9.05 -19.80 11.95
C ASN A 121 -10.05 -19.68 10.80
N ARG A 122 -10.94 -18.69 10.86
CA ARG A 122 -11.91 -18.46 9.79
C ARG A 122 -11.22 -18.07 8.48
N LEU A 123 -10.24 -17.17 8.53
CA LEU A 123 -9.49 -16.77 7.34
C LEU A 123 -8.70 -17.94 6.74
N ASP A 124 -8.03 -18.73 7.58
CA ASP A 124 -7.32 -19.94 7.17
C ASP A 124 -8.24 -20.91 6.43
N SER A 125 -9.45 -21.17 6.96
CA SER A 125 -10.46 -21.99 6.28
C SER A 125 -10.90 -21.39 4.94
N ILE A 126 -11.21 -20.09 4.90
CA ILE A 126 -11.58 -19.37 3.66
C ILE A 126 -10.47 -19.50 2.61
N THR A 127 -9.20 -19.34 2.99
CA THR A 127 -8.08 -19.47 2.04
C THR A 127 -7.93 -20.88 1.47
N ARG A 128 -8.23 -21.93 2.23
CA ARG A 128 -8.26 -23.31 1.73
C ARG A 128 -9.39 -23.52 0.73
N ILE A 129 -10.59 -23.04 1.04
CA ILE A 129 -11.78 -23.18 0.18
C ILE A 129 -11.53 -22.57 -1.20
N PHE A 130 -10.92 -21.38 -1.26
CA PHE A 130 -10.67 -20.67 -2.51
C PHE A 130 -9.25 -20.88 -3.06
N ASN A 131 -8.48 -21.79 -2.48
CA ASN A 131 -7.09 -22.10 -2.87
C ASN A 131 -6.18 -20.84 -2.96
N ILE A 132 -6.35 -19.91 -2.03
CA ILE A 132 -5.55 -18.68 -1.97
C ILE A 132 -4.28 -18.95 -1.16
N LYS A 133 -3.13 -18.69 -1.75
CA LYS A 133 -1.84 -18.81 -1.06
C LYS A 133 -1.78 -17.76 0.07
N LYS A 134 -1.50 -18.21 1.29
CA LYS A 134 -1.36 -17.31 2.45
C LYS A 134 -0.25 -16.27 2.27
N SER A 135 0.79 -16.59 1.49
CA SER A 135 1.85 -15.68 1.08
C SER A 135 1.36 -14.52 0.18
N ASN A 136 0.15 -14.60 -0.37
CA ASN A 136 -0.48 -13.51 -1.12
C ASN A 136 -1.32 -12.60 -0.22
N ILE A 137 -1.40 -12.88 1.09
CA ILE A 137 -2.23 -12.12 2.02
C ILE A 137 -1.34 -11.48 3.10
N ILE A 138 -1.50 -10.16 3.25
CA ILE A 138 -0.92 -9.37 4.34
C ILE A 138 -2.06 -8.98 5.28
N ILE A 139 -1.92 -9.25 6.57
CA ILE A 139 -2.87 -8.83 7.61
C ILE A 139 -2.29 -7.64 8.36
N GLU A 140 -3.02 -6.54 8.36
CA GLU A 140 -2.63 -5.31 9.02
C GLU A 140 -3.50 -5.00 10.23
N SER A 141 -2.88 -4.48 11.29
CA SER A 141 -3.59 -3.94 12.44
C SER A 141 -2.73 -2.97 13.24
N VAL A 142 -3.39 -2.10 14.00
CA VAL A 142 -2.78 -1.25 15.03
C VAL A 142 -2.36 -2.03 16.28
N ASN A 143 -2.85 -3.26 16.46
CA ASN A 143 -2.57 -4.13 17.61
C ASN A 143 -1.58 -5.24 17.24
N PRO A 144 -0.25 -4.98 17.23
CA PRO A 144 0.74 -5.90 16.69
C PRO A 144 0.86 -7.23 17.46
N GLN A 145 0.46 -7.24 18.74
CA GLN A 145 0.48 -8.44 19.58
C GLN A 145 -0.40 -9.56 19.04
N PHE A 146 -1.54 -9.23 18.46
CA PHE A 146 -2.52 -10.21 17.95
C PHE A 146 -2.22 -10.69 16.53
N LEU A 147 -1.30 -10.01 15.82
CA LEU A 147 -0.85 -10.43 14.50
C LEU A 147 -0.01 -11.71 14.54
N LYS A 148 0.57 -12.07 15.70
CA LYS A 148 1.37 -13.30 15.84
C LYS A 148 0.56 -14.55 15.47
N THR A 149 -0.73 -14.57 15.79
CA THR A 149 -1.65 -15.68 15.48
C THR A 149 -1.76 -15.90 13.97
N TYR A 150 -1.80 -14.83 13.18
CA TYR A 150 -1.81 -14.87 11.72
C TYR A 150 -0.45 -15.28 11.15
N LEU A 151 0.64 -14.73 11.68
CA LEU A 151 1.99 -15.07 11.26
C LEU A 151 2.27 -16.58 11.44
N ASN A 152 1.88 -17.15 12.59
CA ASN A 152 2.04 -18.58 12.88
C ASN A 152 1.26 -19.48 11.91
N LYS A 153 0.19 -18.97 11.29
CA LYS A 153 -0.57 -19.68 10.27
C LYS A 153 0.02 -19.53 8.87
N GLY A 154 1.07 -18.75 8.69
CA GLY A 154 1.78 -18.55 7.42
C GLY A 154 1.34 -17.32 6.62
N PHE A 155 0.54 -16.43 7.21
CA PHE A 155 0.21 -15.13 6.61
C PHE A 155 1.36 -14.14 6.79
N PHE A 156 1.48 -13.18 5.89
CA PHE A 156 2.28 -11.99 6.18
C PHE A 156 1.50 -11.05 7.10
N THR A 157 2.22 -10.27 7.92
CA THR A 157 1.59 -9.35 8.86
C THR A 157 2.23 -7.97 8.83
N SER A 158 1.45 -6.93 9.07
CA SER A 158 1.86 -5.53 9.05
C SER A 158 1.42 -4.80 10.31
N TYR A 159 2.37 -4.21 11.04
CA TYR A 159 2.02 -3.30 12.13
C TYR A 159 1.69 -1.91 11.56
N TYR A 160 0.41 -1.51 11.68
CA TYR A 160 -0.08 -0.19 11.32
C TYR A 160 0.49 0.86 12.27
N LEU A 161 1.35 1.74 11.77
CA LEU A 161 1.96 2.79 12.58
C LEU A 161 1.07 4.04 12.73
N PRO A 162 1.22 4.81 13.82
CA PRO A 162 0.50 6.07 14.00
C PRO A 162 0.60 7.01 12.79
N THR A 163 -0.50 7.66 12.45
CA THR A 163 -0.63 8.44 11.20
C THR A 163 -0.05 9.85 11.30
N ASN A 164 0.18 10.35 12.52
CA ASN A 164 0.52 11.75 12.81
C ASN A 164 1.99 11.97 13.22
N LEU A 165 2.90 11.02 12.99
CA LEU A 165 4.31 11.19 13.41
C LEU A 165 4.98 12.46 12.85
N HIS A 166 4.68 12.81 11.60
CA HIS A 166 5.18 14.03 10.94
C HIS A 166 4.72 15.35 11.56
N SER A 167 3.73 15.33 12.44
CA SER A 167 3.18 16.52 13.10
C SER A 167 3.44 16.58 14.60
N LEU A 168 4.14 15.58 15.16
CA LEU A 168 4.54 15.60 16.56
C LEU A 168 5.75 16.52 16.76
N ASP A 169 5.83 17.14 17.93
CA ASP A 169 7.06 17.75 18.42
C ASP A 169 8.12 16.67 18.70
N ASN A 170 9.37 17.10 18.91
CA ASN A 170 10.49 16.17 19.06
C ASN A 170 10.35 15.23 20.25
N ASP A 171 9.86 15.71 21.40
CA ASP A 171 9.79 14.91 22.63
C ASP A 171 8.68 13.87 22.49
N SER A 172 7.49 14.29 22.04
CA SER A 172 6.38 13.39 21.73
C SER A 172 6.76 12.35 20.67
N LEU A 173 7.49 12.77 19.63
CA LEU A 173 7.94 11.87 18.58
C LEU A 173 8.89 10.79 19.12
N MET A 174 9.84 11.15 19.98
CA MET A 174 10.77 10.19 20.57
C MET A 174 10.06 9.14 21.43
N VAL A 175 9.07 9.55 22.23
CA VAL A 175 8.25 8.64 23.04
C VAL A 175 7.52 7.63 22.14
N VAL A 176 6.88 8.11 21.07
CA VAL A 176 6.14 7.24 20.15
C VAL A 176 7.09 6.30 19.39
N LEU A 177 8.27 6.77 18.97
CA LEU A 177 9.27 5.94 18.28
C LEU A 177 9.82 4.82 19.18
N GLU A 178 10.07 5.10 20.45
CA GLU A 178 10.50 4.07 21.40
C GLU A 178 9.39 3.03 21.64
N GLN A 179 8.13 3.45 21.69
CA GLN A 179 7.00 2.51 21.77
C GLN A 179 6.89 1.63 20.52
N ILE A 180 7.06 2.21 19.32
CA ILE A 180 7.09 1.44 18.05
C ILE A 180 8.24 0.43 18.10
N LYS A 181 9.44 0.86 18.50
CA LYS A 181 10.62 0.00 18.59
C LYS A 181 10.41 -1.16 19.57
N LYS A 182 9.84 -0.89 20.75
CA LYS A 182 9.46 -1.93 21.73
C LYS A 182 8.48 -2.93 21.11
N ASN A 183 7.45 -2.44 20.43
CA ASN A 183 6.47 -3.30 19.75
C ASN A 183 7.12 -4.17 18.67
N LEU A 184 8.06 -3.64 17.89
CA LEU A 184 8.77 -4.40 16.85
C LEU A 184 9.75 -5.45 17.40
N ILE A 185 10.32 -5.21 18.58
CA ILE A 185 11.17 -6.19 19.26
C ILE A 185 10.29 -7.32 19.81
N SER A 186 9.16 -6.97 20.45
CA SER A 186 8.26 -7.95 21.07
C SER A 186 7.45 -8.76 20.06
N HIS A 187 7.08 -8.14 18.94
CA HIS A 187 6.16 -8.72 17.96
C HIS A 187 6.87 -8.78 16.60
N LYS A 188 7.20 -10.00 16.15
CA LYS A 188 7.97 -10.26 14.92
C LYS A 188 7.12 -10.08 13.64
N ASN A 189 6.44 -8.94 13.49
CA ASN A 189 5.62 -8.67 12.30
C ASN A 189 6.48 -8.69 11.03
N THR A 190 5.92 -9.05 9.88
CA THR A 190 6.67 -9.04 8.61
C THR A 190 7.01 -7.61 8.19
N TYR A 191 5.98 -6.75 8.17
CA TYR A 191 6.02 -5.37 7.71
C TYR A 191 5.71 -4.39 8.83
N ILE A 192 6.11 -3.14 8.62
CA ILE A 192 5.43 -1.97 9.18
C ILE A 192 4.72 -1.26 8.04
N SER A 193 3.67 -0.54 8.36
CA SER A 193 3.00 0.29 7.37
C SER A 193 2.81 1.71 7.85
N THR A 194 2.91 2.66 6.92
CA THR A 194 2.90 4.07 7.26
C THR A 194 2.42 4.97 6.13
N SER A 195 1.98 6.17 6.51
CA SER A 195 1.65 7.23 5.55
C SER A 195 2.91 7.73 4.86
N TYR A 196 2.80 8.08 3.57
CA TYR A 196 3.89 8.73 2.83
C TYR A 196 4.46 9.98 3.55
N LYS A 197 3.66 10.66 4.37
CA LYS A 197 4.11 11.82 5.18
C LYS A 197 5.10 11.42 6.29
N ASN A 198 4.89 10.25 6.87
CA ASN A 198 5.74 9.72 7.95
C ASN A 198 6.95 8.95 7.40
N TYR A 199 6.95 8.61 6.10
CA TYR A 199 7.99 7.81 5.47
C TYR A 199 9.41 8.33 5.72
N PRO A 200 9.75 9.64 5.62
CA PRO A 200 11.10 10.12 5.90
C PRO A 200 11.56 9.80 7.33
N ILE A 201 10.68 9.95 8.32
CA ILE A 201 10.95 9.64 9.73
C ILE A 201 11.12 8.13 9.89
N ILE A 202 10.16 7.35 9.39
CA ILE A 202 10.17 5.88 9.52
C ILE A 202 11.36 5.25 8.79
N ASN A 203 11.76 5.77 7.63
CA ASN A 203 12.89 5.24 6.90
C ASN A 203 14.22 5.58 7.58
N LYS A 204 14.33 6.75 8.21
CA LYS A 204 15.50 7.10 9.05
C LYS A 204 15.62 6.18 10.27
N GLN A 205 14.51 5.92 10.96
CA GLN A 205 14.51 5.16 12.21
C GLN A 205 14.56 3.64 11.99
N PHE A 206 13.92 3.14 10.94
CA PHE A 206 13.81 1.71 10.64
C PHE A 206 14.23 1.41 9.19
N PRO A 207 15.47 1.73 8.78
CA PRO A 207 15.89 1.69 7.38
C PRO A 207 15.83 0.28 6.79
N LYS A 208 16.15 -0.76 7.59
CA LYS A 208 16.17 -2.15 7.15
C LYS A 208 14.82 -2.88 7.30
N LYS A 209 13.82 -2.26 7.92
CA LYS A 209 12.52 -2.88 8.10
C LYS A 209 11.76 -2.84 6.79
N LYS A 210 11.12 -3.96 6.42
CA LYS A 210 10.20 -4.04 5.29
C LYS A 210 8.96 -3.18 5.55
N LYS A 211 8.57 -2.39 4.54
CA LYS A 211 7.57 -1.33 4.66
C LYS A 211 6.48 -1.49 3.61
N LEU A 212 5.28 -1.11 4.00
CA LEU A 212 4.16 -0.83 3.13
C LEU A 212 3.81 0.66 3.31
N VAL A 213 3.57 1.39 2.23
CA VAL A 213 3.35 2.83 2.31
C VAL A 213 2.05 3.19 1.63
N TRP A 214 1.22 4.01 2.25
CA TRP A 214 0.01 4.53 1.61
C TRP A 214 0.14 6.00 1.23
N PHE A 215 -0.22 6.29 -0.02
CA PHE A 215 -0.21 7.62 -0.61
C PHE A 215 -1.65 8.00 -0.99
N THR A 216 -2.44 8.48 -0.03
CA THR A 216 -3.90 8.64 -0.19
C THR A 216 -4.30 9.94 -0.88
N VAL A 217 -3.65 11.05 -0.55
CA VAL A 217 -3.86 12.38 -1.17
C VAL A 217 -2.56 13.17 -1.17
N TYR A 218 -2.33 13.99 -2.20
CA TYR A 218 -1.18 14.91 -2.27
C TYR A 218 -1.16 15.91 -1.09
N GLY A 219 -2.31 16.17 -0.46
CA GLY A 219 -2.43 17.19 0.58
C GLY A 219 -1.97 18.56 0.04
N PRO A 220 -1.26 19.38 0.85
CA PRO A 220 -0.70 20.65 0.38
C PRO A 220 0.61 20.49 -0.42
N VAL A 221 1.09 19.26 -0.65
CA VAL A 221 2.36 19.02 -1.33
C VAL A 221 2.19 19.32 -2.83
N ASN A 222 3.04 20.17 -3.37
CA ASN A 222 3.03 20.45 -4.81
C ASN A 222 3.35 19.18 -5.62
N LYS A 223 2.88 19.16 -6.87
CA LYS A 223 2.94 17.99 -7.76
C LYS A 223 4.36 17.46 -7.97
N ILE A 224 5.34 18.37 -8.09
CA ILE A 224 6.75 18.02 -8.32
C ILE A 224 7.33 17.29 -7.10
N ARG A 225 7.18 17.87 -5.91
CA ARG A 225 7.70 17.30 -4.66
C ARG A 225 7.07 15.95 -4.36
N ALA A 226 5.77 15.84 -4.52
CA ALA A 226 5.08 14.57 -4.34
C ALA A 226 5.51 13.52 -5.37
N ARG A 227 5.79 13.93 -6.62
CA ARG A 227 6.31 13.03 -7.64
C ARG A 227 7.70 12.50 -7.27
N ILE A 228 8.58 13.37 -6.79
CA ILE A 228 9.90 12.98 -6.27
C ILE A 228 9.74 11.98 -5.11
N MET A 229 8.88 12.27 -4.13
CA MET A 229 8.62 11.37 -3.01
C MET A 229 8.10 9.99 -3.46
N LEU A 230 7.23 9.93 -4.47
CA LEU A 230 6.77 8.65 -5.02
C LEU A 230 7.93 7.82 -5.56
N TYR A 231 8.84 8.41 -6.35
CA TYR A 231 10.02 7.69 -6.82
C TYR A 231 10.97 7.30 -5.69
N GLU A 232 11.20 8.17 -4.70
CA GLU A 232 12.01 7.85 -3.51
C GLU A 232 11.47 6.63 -2.76
N ILE A 233 10.15 6.56 -2.57
CA ILE A 233 9.48 5.42 -1.92
C ILE A 233 9.57 4.16 -2.79
N LEU A 234 9.29 4.28 -4.09
CA LEU A 234 9.25 3.13 -5.00
C LEU A 234 10.64 2.52 -5.28
N LEU A 235 11.68 3.35 -5.28
CA LEU A 235 13.07 2.94 -5.43
C LEU A 235 13.65 2.30 -4.15
N ASP A 236 13.06 2.53 -2.97
CA ASP A 236 13.50 1.86 -1.76
C ASP A 236 13.23 0.34 -1.86
N LYS A 237 14.29 -0.45 -1.78
CA LYS A 237 14.25 -1.92 -1.79
C LYS A 237 13.54 -2.52 -0.57
N ASN A 238 13.36 -1.73 0.48
CA ASN A 238 12.64 -2.14 1.68
C ASN A 238 11.16 -1.74 1.63
N VAL A 239 10.71 -1.02 0.61
CA VAL A 239 9.29 -0.79 0.33
C VAL A 239 8.81 -1.83 -0.67
N ASP A 240 7.90 -2.69 -0.22
CA ASP A 240 7.37 -3.79 -1.03
C ASP A 240 6.03 -3.41 -1.68
N VAL A 241 5.23 -2.56 -1.01
CA VAL A 241 3.95 -2.05 -1.55
C VAL A 241 3.82 -0.56 -1.33
N LEU A 242 3.38 0.14 -2.37
CA LEU A 242 2.86 1.50 -2.32
C LEU A 242 1.36 1.50 -2.70
N LEU A 243 0.49 1.88 -1.78
CA LEU A 243 -0.94 2.07 -2.07
C LEU A 243 -1.19 3.43 -2.69
N ILE A 244 -2.00 3.42 -3.76
CA ILE A 244 -2.45 4.64 -4.44
C ILE A 244 -3.97 4.66 -4.58
N PRO A 245 -4.61 5.84 -4.57
CA PRO A 245 -6.04 5.96 -4.79
C PRO A 245 -6.39 5.59 -6.23
N PHE A 246 -7.44 4.77 -6.37
CA PHE A 246 -8.01 4.40 -7.66
C PHE A 246 -9.50 4.72 -7.73
N HIS A 247 -9.93 5.37 -8.81
CA HIS A 247 -11.32 5.78 -9.03
C HIS A 247 -11.90 5.20 -10.33
N PRO A 248 -12.76 4.17 -10.21
CA PRO A 248 -13.38 3.43 -11.31
C PRO A 248 -14.02 4.29 -12.41
N LYS A 249 -14.97 5.15 -12.00
CA LYS A 249 -15.81 5.98 -12.90
C LYS A 249 -15.04 6.97 -13.79
N LYS A 250 -13.74 7.16 -13.58
CA LYS A 250 -12.91 8.01 -14.46
C LYS A 250 -11.80 7.25 -15.19
N ARG A 251 -11.57 5.96 -14.92
CA ARG A 251 -10.37 5.20 -15.33
C ARG A 251 -9.07 6.02 -15.20
N ARG A 252 -9.03 6.92 -14.20
CA ARG A 252 -7.92 7.85 -13.97
C ARG A 252 -7.26 7.45 -12.67
N LEU A 253 -5.98 7.10 -12.78
CA LEU A 253 -5.06 7.08 -11.65
C LEU A 253 -4.83 8.53 -11.24
N PHE A 254 -5.02 8.83 -9.96
CA PHE A 254 -4.83 10.17 -9.39
C PHE A 254 -5.77 11.22 -10.03
N LYS A 255 -6.91 11.52 -9.37
CA LYS A 255 -7.85 12.57 -9.82
C LYS A 255 -7.26 13.99 -9.76
N THR A 256 -6.10 14.16 -9.13
CA THR A 256 -5.46 15.44 -8.81
C THR A 256 -3.98 15.41 -9.13
N LEU A 257 -3.64 15.01 -10.35
CA LEU A 257 -2.38 15.41 -10.97
C LEU A 257 -2.43 16.84 -11.49
#